data_AF-A0A2V5NYE3-F1
#
_entry.id   AF-A0A2V5NYE3-F1
#
_cell.length_a   1.000
_cell.length_b   1.000
_cell.length_c   1.000
_cell.angle_alpha   90.00
_cell.angle_beta   90.00
_cell.angle_gamma   90.00
#
_symmetry.space_group_name_H-M   'P 1'
#
loop_
_entity.id
_entity.type
_entity.pdbx_description
1 polymer ?
#
loop_
_entity_poly.entity_id
_entity_poly.type
_entity_poly.pdbx_seq_one_letter_code
_entity_poly.pdbx_strand_id
1 'polypeptide(L)'
;HYRDGRVEYELPSVRSAAAELRLAGLLDDIGRTPYDELREILLKTLAQSIWRKHPELQSVRAILGSLTLPSVREFEQGKKESYEFLCAYDFSLQNGSAKKNDR
;
A
#
# COMPACT_ATOMS: atom_id res chain seq x y z
N HIS A 1 -2.26 -4.75 11.09
CA HIS A 1 -2.90 -5.55 12.15
C HIS A 1 -2.06 -5.48 13.41
N TYR A 2 -2.72 -5.13 14.51
CA TYR A 2 -2.13 -5.11 15.85
C TYR A 2 -2.33 -6.48 16.53
N ARG A 3 -1.56 -6.73 17.59
CA ARG A 3 -1.61 -7.99 18.34
C ARG A 3 -2.97 -8.27 18.99
N ASP A 4 -3.69 -7.22 19.34
CA ASP A 4 -5.05 -7.27 19.91
C ASP A 4 -6.15 -7.51 18.87
N GLY A 5 -5.78 -7.69 17.59
CA GLY A 5 -6.72 -7.90 16.49
C GLY A 5 -7.23 -6.61 15.85
N ARG A 6 -6.81 -5.42 16.33
CA ARG A 6 -7.22 -4.14 15.74
C ARG A 6 -6.68 -4.00 14.31
N VAL A 7 -7.50 -3.42 13.44
CA VAL A 7 -7.16 -3.06 12.06
C VAL A 7 -7.40 -1.58 11.88
N GLU A 8 -6.40 -0.87 11.38
CA GLU A 8 -6.48 0.54 11.05
C GLU A 8 -6.14 0.73 9.57
N TYR A 9 -6.83 1.65 8.94
CA TYR A 9 -6.61 2.05 7.56
C TYR A 9 -5.96 3.43 7.56
N GLU A 10 -4.75 3.52 7.02
CA GLU A 10 -4.01 4.78 6.89
C GLU A 10 -3.60 4.98 5.43
N LEU A 11 -3.85 6.19 4.91
CA LEU A 11 -3.27 6.63 3.64
C LEU A 11 -1.87 7.23 3.90
N PRO A 12 -0.90 7.04 2.99
CA PRO A 12 0.42 7.63 3.16
C PRO A 12 0.33 9.15 3.29
N SER A 13 0.97 9.72 4.32
CA SER A 13 1.06 11.16 4.50
C SER A 13 2.34 11.72 3.89
N VAL A 14 2.22 12.82 3.14
CA VAL A 14 3.33 13.52 2.48
C VAL A 14 3.40 14.96 2.96
N ARG A 15 4.59 15.58 2.86
CA ARG A 15 4.86 16.91 3.43
C ARG A 15 4.47 18.08 2.52
N SER A 16 4.07 17.83 1.28
CA SER A 16 3.70 18.87 0.30
C SER A 16 2.92 18.30 -0.88
N ALA A 17 2.19 19.16 -1.58
CA ALA A 17 1.49 18.81 -2.83
C ALA A 17 2.43 18.25 -3.91
N ALA A 18 3.67 18.77 -4.00
CA ALA A 18 4.66 18.24 -4.92
C ALA A 18 5.13 16.83 -4.54
N ALA A 19 5.19 16.50 -3.24
CA ALA A 19 5.49 15.14 -2.80
C ALA A 19 4.31 14.19 -3.05
N GLU A 20 3.07 14.70 -2.93
CA GLU A 20 1.85 13.98 -3.28
C GLU A 20 1.84 13.57 -4.75
N LEU A 21 2.12 14.52 -5.66
CA LEU A 21 2.16 14.22 -7.10
C LEU A 21 3.22 13.18 -7.45
N ARG A 22 4.40 13.24 -6.81
CA ARG A 22 5.45 12.24 -7.00
C ARG A 22 5.03 10.87 -6.48
N LEU A 23 4.35 10.81 -5.33
CA LEU A 23 3.83 9.56 -4.80
C LEU A 23 2.75 8.97 -5.71
N ALA A 24 1.83 9.80 -6.22
CA ALA A 24 0.82 9.37 -7.17
C ALA A 24 1.45 8.75 -8.43
N GLY A 25 2.46 9.41 -9.02
CA GLY A 25 3.21 8.86 -10.16
C GLY A 25 3.91 7.54 -9.85
N LEU A 26 4.53 7.41 -8.67
CA LEU A 26 5.15 6.17 -8.24
C LEU A 26 4.13 5.03 -8.10
N LEU A 27 2.95 5.30 -7.54
CA LEU A 27 1.88 4.30 -7.41
C LEU A 27 1.34 3.87 -8.77
N ASP A 28 1.22 4.79 -9.72
CA ASP A 28 0.88 4.52 -11.12
C ASP A 28 1.89 3.57 -11.77
N ASP A 29 3.20 3.84 -11.60
CA ASP A 29 4.26 3.01 -12.16
C ASP A 29 4.31 1.62 -11.51
N ILE A 30 4.10 1.53 -10.20
CA ILE A 30 3.96 0.26 -9.46
C ILE A 30 2.76 -0.53 -10.00
N GLY A 31 1.62 0.12 -10.21
CA GLY A 31 0.41 -0.51 -10.74
C GLY A 31 0.58 -1.07 -12.15
N ARG A 32 1.40 -0.42 -12.98
CA ARG A 32 1.74 -0.86 -14.35
C ARG A 32 2.92 -1.85 -14.42
N THR A 33 3.59 -2.13 -13.30
CA THR A 33 4.74 -3.04 -13.28
C THR A 33 4.27 -4.48 -13.56
N PRO A 34 4.74 -5.14 -14.64
CA PRO A 34 4.23 -6.46 -15.04
C PRO A 34 4.81 -7.61 -14.22
N TYR A 35 5.87 -7.37 -13.43
CA TYR A 35 6.53 -8.37 -12.62
C TYR A 35 6.05 -8.27 -11.16
N ASP A 36 5.35 -9.31 -10.70
CA ASP A 36 4.76 -9.34 -9.36
C ASP A 36 5.79 -9.20 -8.25
N GLU A 37 6.96 -9.83 -8.38
CA GLU A 37 8.04 -9.76 -7.39
C GLU A 37 8.58 -8.33 -7.23
N LEU A 38 8.76 -7.62 -8.35
CA LEU A 38 9.21 -6.23 -8.33
C LEU A 38 8.14 -5.32 -7.71
N ARG A 39 6.88 -5.53 -8.08
CA ARG A 39 5.74 -4.80 -7.54
C ARG A 39 5.62 -5.00 -6.02
N GLU A 40 5.79 -6.23 -5.54
CA GLU A 40 5.80 -6.55 -4.11
C GLU A 40 6.94 -5.82 -3.38
N ILE A 41 8.17 -5.86 -3.91
CA ILE A 41 9.33 -5.18 -3.30
C ILE A 41 9.08 -3.68 -3.17
N LEU A 42 8.55 -3.04 -4.21
CA LEU A 42 8.25 -1.60 -4.21
C LEU A 42 7.18 -1.25 -3.15
N LEU A 43 6.09 -2.02 -3.08
CA LEU A 43 5.06 -1.84 -2.06
C LEU A 43 5.58 -2.12 -0.65
N LYS A 44 6.46 -3.09 -0.49
CA LYS A 44 7.13 -3.39 0.79
C LYS A 44 7.97 -2.21 1.26
N THR A 45 8.71 -1.55 0.37
CA THR A 45 9.48 -0.34 0.70
C THR A 45 8.56 0.80 1.18
N LEU A 46 7.39 0.98 0.57
CA LEU A 46 6.41 1.96 1.03
C LEU A 46 5.82 1.58 2.39
N ALA A 47 5.47 0.31 2.59
CA ALA A 47 4.94 -0.22 3.85
C ALA A 47 5.90 -0.06 5.04
N GLN A 48 7.22 -0.07 4.82
CA GLN A 48 8.21 0.21 5.88
C GLN A 48 8.02 1.59 6.53
N SER A 49 7.47 2.57 5.81
CA SER A 49 7.17 3.88 6.39
C SER A 49 6.07 3.83 7.44
N ILE A 50 5.04 3.00 7.22
CA ILE A 50 3.94 2.76 8.17
C ILE A 50 4.48 2.03 9.40
N TRP A 51 5.36 1.05 9.21
CA TRP A 51 5.97 0.32 10.33
C TRP A 51 6.80 1.22 11.25
N ARG A 52 7.51 2.21 10.68
CA ARG A 52 8.26 3.19 11.48
C ARG A 52 7.36 4.09 12.32
N LYS A 53 6.12 4.34 11.87
CA LYS A 53 5.13 5.12 12.63
C LYS A 53 4.45 4.28 13.72
N HIS A 54 4.22 3.01 13.45
CA HIS A 54 3.51 2.06 14.33
C HIS A 54 4.38 0.83 14.59
N PRO A 55 5.42 0.95 15.43
CA PRO A 55 6.39 -0.13 15.67
C PRO A 55 5.79 -1.41 16.27
N GLU A 56 4.60 -1.32 16.87
CA GLU A 56 3.85 -2.42 17.49
C GLU A 56 3.04 -3.27 16.50
N LEU A 57 3.00 -2.89 15.21
CA LEU A 57 2.32 -3.67 14.18
C LEU A 57 2.95 -5.07 14.06
N GLN A 58 2.11 -6.08 13.83
CA GLN A 58 2.55 -7.45 13.56
C GLN A 58 2.58 -7.75 12.06
N SER A 59 1.61 -7.20 11.34
CA SER A 59 1.51 -7.31 9.89
C SER A 59 0.93 -6.04 9.28
N VAL A 60 1.31 -5.76 8.04
CA VAL A 60 0.77 -4.71 7.19
C VAL A 60 0.27 -5.37 5.92
N ARG A 61 -1.00 -5.13 5.58
CA ARG A 61 -1.55 -5.47 4.27
C ARG A 61 -1.50 -4.22 3.39
N ALA A 62 -0.76 -4.27 2.30
CA ALA A 62 -0.79 -3.24 1.27
C ALA A 62 -1.82 -3.61 0.21
N ILE A 63 -2.76 -2.71 -0.07
CA ILE A 63 -3.77 -2.85 -1.12
C ILE A 63 -3.52 -1.71 -2.10
N LEU A 64 -3.33 -2.05 -3.37
CA LEU A 64 -3.26 -1.08 -4.45
C LEU A 64 -4.48 -1.25 -5.35
N GLY A 65 -5.15 -0.14 -5.62
CA GLY A 65 -6.27 -0.06 -6.53
C GLY A 65 -6.23 1.25 -7.30
N SER A 66 -6.88 1.26 -8.46
CA SER A 66 -7.06 2.44 -9.29
C SER A 66 -8.47 3.00 -9.08
N LEU A 67 -8.56 4.31 -8.90
CA LEU A 67 -9.83 5.02 -8.89
C LEU A 67 -9.98 5.76 -10.21
N THR A 68 -10.96 5.37 -11.02
CA THR A 68 -11.32 6.14 -12.21
C THR A 68 -12.43 7.10 -11.86
N LEU A 69 -12.14 8.40 -11.93
CA LEU A 69 -13.14 9.45 -11.76
C LEU A 69 -13.95 9.62 -13.05
N PRO A 70 -15.28 9.84 -12.94
CA PRO A 70 -16.07 10.18 -14.11
C PRO A 70 -15.68 11.56 -14.64
N SER A 71 -15.81 11.76 -15.95
CA SER A 71 -15.81 13.10 -16.52
C SER A 71 -17.01 13.92 -16.02
N VAL A 72 -16.96 15.25 -16.15
CA VAL A 72 -18.06 16.14 -15.74
C VAL A 72 -19.40 15.71 -16.36
N ARG A 73 -19.39 15.36 -17.66
CA ARG A 73 -20.61 14.93 -18.37
C ARG A 73 -21.15 13.60 -17.84
N GLU A 74 -20.28 12.64 -17.53
CA GLU A 74 -20.69 11.35 -16.98
C GLU A 74 -21.22 11.49 -15.55
N PHE A 75 -20.64 12.40 -14.78
CA PHE A 75 -21.09 12.72 -13.43
C PHE A 75 -22.50 13.34 -13.44
N GLU A 76 -22.77 14.28 -14.35
CA GLU A 76 -24.11 14.85 -14.56
C GLU A 76 -25.16 13.78 -14.92
N GLN A 77 -24.73 12.68 -15.54
CA GLN A 77 -25.57 11.52 -15.87
C GLN A 77 -25.70 10.52 -14.71
N GLY A 78 -25.15 10.82 -13.54
CA GLY A 78 -25.22 9.99 -12.34
C GLY A 78 -24.16 8.89 -12.24
N LYS A 79 -23.17 8.87 -13.15
CA LYS A 79 -22.03 7.95 -13.04
C LYS A 79 -21.14 8.37 -11.86
N LYS A 80 -20.71 7.39 -11.07
CA LYS A 80 -19.85 7.60 -9.90
C LYS A 80 -18.42 7.12 -10.18
N GLU A 81 -17.51 7.38 -9.25
CA GLU A 81 -16.19 6.77 -9.29
C GLU A 81 -16.27 5.24 -9.38
N SER A 82 -15.38 4.65 -10.18
CA SER A 82 -15.20 3.20 -10.22
C SER A 82 -13.85 2.83 -9.61
N TYR A 83 -13.87 1.80 -8.78
CA TYR A 83 -12.68 1.24 -8.14
C TYR A 83 -12.26 -0.06 -8.84
N GLU A 84 -11.00 -0.13 -9.25
CA GLU A 84 -10.37 -1.33 -9.79
C GLU A 84 -9.31 -1.82 -8.81
N PHE A 85 -9.41 -3.08 -8.38
CA PHE A 85 -8.39 -3.71 -7.55
C PHE A 85 -7.21 -4.17 -8.43
N LEU A 86 -5.98 -3.80 -8.05
CA LEU A 86 -4.78 -4.17 -8.81
C LEU A 86 -3.98 -5.28 -8.13
N CYS A 87 -3.72 -5.16 -6.82
CA CYS A 87 -3.02 -6.18 -6.05
C CYS A 87 -3.16 -5.98 -4.54
N ALA A 88 -2.92 -7.06 -3.79
CA ALA A 88 -2.75 -7.03 -2.35
C ALA A 88 -1.56 -7.89 -1.94
N TYR A 89 -0.74 -7.36 -1.03
CA TYR A 89 0.39 -8.08 -0.45
C TYR A 89 0.35 -7.97 1.07
N ASP A 90 0.68 -9.08 1.75
CA ASP A 90 0.76 -9.16 3.20
C ASP A 90 2.22 -9.20 3.63
N PHE A 91 2.63 -8.23 4.44
CA PHE A 91 3.97 -8.14 5.02
C PHE A 91 3.89 -8.40 6.52
N SER A 92 4.67 -9.36 7.02
CA SER A 92 4.83 -9.60 8.45
C SER A 92 6.28 -9.34 8.87
N LEU A 93 6.47 -8.81 10.07
CA LEU A 93 7.80 -8.74 10.67
C LEU A 93 8.15 -10.15 11.16
N GLN A 94 9.11 -10.82 10.54
CA GLN A 94 9.70 -12.01 11.14
C GLN A 94 10.55 -11.57 12.34
N ASN A 95 9.92 -11.35 13.50
CA ASN A 95 10.62 -11.33 14.77
C ASN A 95 10.89 -12.78 15.21
N GLY A 96 11.75 -13.45 14.45
CA GLY A 96 12.31 -14.74 14.80
C GLY A 96 13.81 -14.60 14.70
N SER A 97 14.49 -14.59 15.86
CA SER A 97 15.88 -14.98 15.93
C SER A 97 16.08 -16.16 14.99
N ALA A 98 16.96 -16.04 14.00
CA ALA A 98 17.52 -17.22 13.38
C ALA A 98 18.01 -18.07 14.56
N LYS A 99 17.28 -19.15 14.88
CA LYS A 99 17.84 -20.19 15.73
C LYS A 99 19.10 -20.59 14.97
N LYS A 100 20.26 -20.21 15.50
CA LYS A 100 21.49 -20.92 15.20
C LYS A 100 21.14 -22.38 15.44
N ASN A 101 21.08 -23.17 14.36
CA ASN A 101 21.21 -24.60 14.49
C ASN A 101 22.59 -24.81 15.09
N ASP A 102 22.64 -24.96 16.41
CA ASP A 102 23.73 -25.64 17.06
C ASP A 102 23.49 -27.14 16.88
N ARG A 103 24.53 -27.79 16.34
CA ARG A 103 24.72 -29.22 16.03
C ARG A 103 24.27 -29.71 14.67
#